data_AF-A0A6I4SIC2-F1
#
_entry.id   AF-A0A6I4SIC2-F1
#
_cell.length_a   1.000
_cell.length_b   1.000
_cell.length_c   1.000
_cell.angle_alpha   90.00
_cell.angle_beta   90.00
_cell.angle_gamma   90.00
#
_symmetry.space_group_name_H-M   'P 1'
#
loop_
_entity.id
_entity.type
_entity.pdbx_description
1 polymer ?
#
loop_
_entity_poly.entity_id
_entity_poly.type
_entity_poly.pdbx_seq_one_letter_code
_entity_poly.pdbx_strand_id
1 'polypeptide(L)' 'MRKRDRLFQPFFRGAALPNRDGLGLGLFIASEIAKAHGGKLEVSSNTEETCFTFRMPMHNPS' A
#
# COMPACT_ATOMS: atom_id res chain seq x y z
N MET A 1 -1.47 18.04 3.64
CA MET A 1 -1.70 16.74 2.97
C MET A 1 -0.51 15.83 3.28
N ARG A 2 -0.68 14.73 4.03
CA ARG A 2 0.44 13.90 4.51
C ARG A 2 1.01 13.08 3.35
N LYS A 3 2.34 13.00 3.20
CA LYS A 3 3.06 12.25 2.15
C LYS A 3 2.62 10.78 1.97
N ARG A 4 1.96 10.18 2.96
CA ARG A 4 1.61 8.75 3.05
C ARG A 4 0.49 8.33 2.10
N ASP A 5 -0.48 9.21 1.83
CA ASP A 5 -1.59 8.92 0.91
C ASP A 5 -1.12 8.76 -0.54
N ARG A 6 0.07 9.29 -0.86
CA ARG A 6 0.67 9.19 -2.19
C ARG A 6 1.33 7.84 -2.45
N LEU A 7 1.64 7.04 -1.42
CA LEU A 7 2.25 5.71 -1.61
C LEU A 7 1.35 4.74 -2.37
N PHE A 8 0.04 4.95 -2.31
CA PHE A 8 -0.95 4.18 -3.06
C PHE A 8 -1.36 4.87 -4.37
N GLN A 9 -0.68 5.93 -4.80
CA GLN A 9 -0.92 6.51 -6.13
C GLN A 9 -0.05 5.80 -7.17
N PRO A 10 -0.57 5.59 -8.39
CA PRO A 10 0.23 5.02 -9.46
C PRO A 10 1.46 5.90 -9.75
N PHE A 11 2.58 5.27 -10.08
CA PHE A 11 3.86 5.93 -10.41
C PHE A 11 4.53 6.68 -9.25
N PHE A 12 4.01 6.58 -8.02
CA PHE A 12 4.66 7.19 -6.88
C PHE A 12 5.93 6.42 -6.50
N ARG A 13 7.05 7.15 -6.43
CA ARG A 13 8.34 6.65 -5.93
C ARG A 13 8.67 7.33 -4.61
N GLY A 14 9.05 6.54 -3.61
CA GLY A 14 9.73 7.07 -2.41
C GLY A 14 11.05 7.73 -2.80
N ALA A 15 11.62 8.57 -1.93
CA ALA A 15 12.94 9.17 -2.14
C ALA A 15 13.94 8.03 -2.41
N ALA A 16 14.36 7.90 -3.67
CA ALA A 16 14.80 6.65 -4.23
C ALA A 16 16.24 6.31 -3.82
N LEU A 17 16.44 5.05 -3.41
CA LEU A 17 17.72 4.38 -3.61
C LEU A 17 17.91 4.19 -5.13
N PRO A 18 19.08 4.50 -5.70
CA PRO A 18 19.28 4.66 -7.14
C PRO A 18 19.10 3.39 -7.99
N ASN A 19 18.78 2.23 -7.41
CA ASN A 19 18.93 0.94 -8.08
C ASN A 19 17.74 -0.03 -7.91
N ARG A 20 16.50 0.46 -7.73
CA ARG A 20 15.31 -0.39 -7.76
C ARG A 20 14.50 -0.14 -9.03
N ASP A 21 14.65 -1.03 -9.99
CA ASP A 21 13.77 -1.15 -11.15
C ASP A 21 12.35 -1.47 -10.69
N GLY A 22 11.40 -0.59 -11.05
CA GLY A 22 9.99 -0.77 -10.72
C GLY A 22 9.18 0.49 -11.01
N LEU A 23 8.06 0.34 -11.71
CA LEU A 23 7.19 1.45 -12.13
C LEU A 23 6.46 2.16 -10.97
N GLY A 24 6.69 1.76 -9.71
CA GLY A 24 5.96 2.30 -8.55
C GLY A 24 4.48 1.90 -8.52
N LEU A 25 4.13 0.78 -9.18
CA LEU A 25 2.73 0.35 -9.31
C LEU A 25 2.31 -0.71 -8.29
N GLY A 26 3.25 -1.41 -7.65
CA GLY A 26 2.94 -2.56 -6.80
C GLY A 26 1.97 -2.23 -5.66
N LEU A 27 2.20 -1.13 -4.93
CA LEU A 27 1.32 -0.71 -3.83
C LEU A 27 -0.05 -0.23 -4.32
N PHE A 28 -0.11 0.47 -5.45
CA PHE A 28 -1.38 0.87 -6.06
C PHE A 28 -2.20 -0.36 -6.42
N ILE A 29 -1.64 -1.30 -7.19
CA ILE A 29 -2.32 -2.55 -7.59
C ILE A 29 -2.79 -3.33 -6.35
N ALA A 30 -1.94 -3.51 -5.34
CA ALA A 30 -2.32 -4.19 -4.11
C ALA A 30 -3.48 -3.49 -3.38
N SER A 31 -3.49 -2.16 -3.36
CA SER A 31 -4.59 -1.39 -2.75
C SER A 31 -5.90 -1.54 -3.52
N GLU A 32 -5.86 -1.58 -4.85
CA GLU A 32 -7.04 -1.79 -5.69
C GLU A 32 -7.58 -3.22 -5.55
N ILE A 33 -6.71 -4.23 -5.48
CA ILE A 33 -7.11 -5.62 -5.18
C ILE A 33 -7.76 -5.70 -3.80
N ALA A 34 -7.17 -5.10 -2.78
CA ALA A 34 -7.74 -5.08 -1.43
C ALA A 34 -9.16 -4.47 -1.42
N LYS A 35 -9.33 -3.30 -2.04
CA LYS A 35 -10.63 -2.61 -2.16
C LYS A 35 -11.65 -3.46 -2.91
N ALA A 36 -11.26 -4.10 -4.01
CA ALA A 36 -12.15 -4.96 -4.80
C ALA A 36 -12.72 -6.14 -3.99
N HIS A 37 -12.01 -6.58 -2.94
CA HIS A 37 -12.46 -7.62 -2.02
C HIS A 37 -13.09 -7.08 -0.73
N GLY A 38 -13.46 -5.79 -0.69
CA GLY A 38 -14.00 -5.14 0.51
C GLY A 38 -12.98 -4.98 1.65
N GLY A 39 -11.70 -5.23 1.37
CA GLY A 39 -10.59 -5.06 2.29
C GLY A 39 -9.96 -3.67 2.20
N LYS A 40 -8.91 -3.48 2.99
CA LYS A 40 -8.15 -2.23 3.09
C LYS A 40 -6.67 -2.54 3.25
N LEU A 41 -5.83 -1.79 2.53
CA LEU A 41 -4.38 -1.78 2.70
C LEU A 41 -3.97 -0.41 3.23
N GLU A 42 -3.23 -0.39 4.33
CA GLU A 42 -2.77 0.83 5.02
C GLU A 42 -1.27 0.78 5.28
N VAL A 43 -0.66 1.94 5.45
CA VAL A 43 0.76 2.07 5.80
C VAL A 43 0.92 2.99 7.01
N SER A 44 1.61 2.49 8.03
CA SER A 44 2.12 3.27 9.14
C SER A 44 3.65 3.25 9.08
N SER A 45 4.28 4.38 9.37
CA SER A 45 5.73 4.50 9.31
C SER A 45 6.19 5.51 10.35
N ASN A 46 7.15 5.08 11.17
CA ASN A 46 7.85 5.86 12.18
C ASN A 46 9.37 5.84 11.86
N THR A 47 10.20 6.26 12.81
CA THR A 47 11.67 6.31 12.63
C THR A 47 12.35 4.95 12.65
N GLU A 48 11.71 3.94 13.22
CA GLU A 48 12.27 2.60 13.43
C GLU A 48 11.81 1.62 12.35
N GLU A 49 10.55 1.74 11.90
CA GLU A 49 9.94 0.82 10.98
C GLU A 49 8.87 1.43 10.07
N THR A 50 8.57 0.69 9.02
CA THR A 50 7.41 0.90 8.16
C THR A 50 6.59 -0.38 8.12
N CYS A 51 5.34 -0.29 8.58
CA CYS A 51 4.42 -1.40 8.65
C CYS A 51 3.31 -1.22 7.60
N PHE A 52 3.08 -2.26 6.81
CA PHE A 52 1.96 -2.35 5.87
C PHE A 52 0.92 -3.31 6.46
N THR A 53 -0.31 -2.84 6.64
CA THR A 53 -1.39 -3.63 7.23
C THR A 53 -2.48 -3.87 6.20
N PHE A 54 -2.74 -5.14 5.91
CA PHE A 54 -3.87 -5.59 5.12
C PHE A 54 -4.99 -6.09 6.04
N ARG A 55 -6.23 -5.66 5.79
CA ARG A 55 -7.44 -6.10 6.50
C ARG A 55 -8.48 -6.53 5.47
N MET A 56 -9.21 -7.60 5.75
CA MET A 56 -10.26 -8.13 4.88
C MET A 56 -11.45 -8.60 5.71
N PRO A 57 -12.70 -8.47 5.22
CA PRO A 57 -13.85 -9.10 5.84
C PRO A 57 -13.70 -10.63 5.84
N MET A 58 -13.91 -11.25 7.01
CA MET A 58 -14.01 -12.71 7.08
C MET A 58 -15.46 -13.09 6.82
N HIS A 59 -15.74 -13.67 5.66
CA HIS A 59 -17.04 -14.29 5.43
C HIS A 59 -17.10 -15.59 6.21
N ASN A 60 -17.98 -15.67 7.20
CA ASN A 60 -18.29 -16.93 7.85
C ASN A 60 -19.17 -17.72 6.87
N PRO A 61 -18.74 -18.89 6.36
CA PRO A 61 -19.62 -19.72 5.55
C PRO A 61 -20.79 -20.18 6.43
N SER A 62 -22.01 -19.96 5.92
CA SER A 62 -23.28 -20.39 6.52
C SER A 62 -23.45 -21.90 6.46
#